data_AF-A0A9X8VK54-F1
#
_entry.id   AF-A0A9X8VK54-F1
#
_cell.length_a   1.000
_cell.length_b   1.000
_cell.length_c   1.000
_cell.angle_alpha   90.00
_cell.angle_beta   90.00
_cell.angle_gamma   90.00
#
_symmetry.space_group_name_H-M   'P 1'
#
loop_
_entity.id
_entity.type
_entity.pdbx_description
1 polymer ?
#
loop_
_entity_poly.entity_id
_entity_poly.type
_entity_poly.pdbx_seq_one_letter_code
_entity_poly.pdbx_strand_id
1 'polypeptide(L)'
;VDATEWRTITAQSGLSEAQLRQAAATYQGAERVICTWAMGVTQHKHSIATVREITNLQLLFGQLGKPGAGLCPVRGHSNVQGNRTMGIDEKSPKALLDSLERHFNFTANRALGHNTVEAIEAMLRGEVKVLIALGGNLAA
;
A
#
# COMPACT_ATOMS: atom_id res chain seq x y z
N VAL A 1 11.00 13.45 -15.52
CA VAL A 1 11.57 12.29 -16.25
C VAL A 1 12.78 12.74 -17.06
N ASP A 2 12.69 13.87 -17.79
CA ASP A 2 13.78 14.40 -18.62
C ASP A 2 15.09 14.75 -17.88
N ALA A 3 15.04 14.86 -16.55
CA ALA A 3 16.20 15.08 -15.70
C ALA A 3 16.97 13.79 -15.34
N THR A 4 16.49 12.60 -15.70
CA THR A 4 17.16 11.32 -15.38
C THR A 4 17.80 10.73 -16.63
N GLU A 5 19.12 10.67 -16.66
CA GLU A 5 19.86 10.10 -17.78
C GLU A 5 19.62 8.60 -17.96
N TRP A 6 19.61 8.13 -19.22
CA TRP A 6 19.48 6.71 -19.56
C TRP A 6 20.51 5.82 -18.87
N ARG A 7 21.75 6.29 -18.72
CA ARG A 7 22.81 5.55 -18.02
C ARG A 7 22.42 5.21 -16.58
N THR A 8 21.78 6.14 -15.88
CA THR A 8 21.31 5.92 -14.51
C THR A 8 20.18 4.89 -14.49
N ILE A 9 19.24 4.99 -15.43
CA ILE A 9 18.10 4.08 -15.54
C ILE A 9 18.57 2.64 -15.81
N THR A 10 19.46 2.45 -16.78
CA THR A 10 19.94 1.11 -17.16
C THR A 10 20.82 0.50 -16.06
N ALA A 11 21.68 1.31 -15.42
CA ALA A 11 22.50 0.84 -14.29
C ALA A 11 21.67 0.41 -13.08
N GLN A 12 20.63 1.18 -12.70
CA GLN A 12 19.80 0.85 -11.53
C GLN A 12 18.81 -0.27 -11.79
N SER A 13 18.24 -0.34 -13.00
CA SER A 13 17.27 -1.38 -13.35
C SER A 13 17.93 -2.72 -13.69
N GLY A 14 19.21 -2.71 -14.07
CA GLY A 14 19.89 -3.88 -14.64
C GLY A 14 19.38 -4.27 -16.03
N LEU A 15 18.58 -3.42 -16.68
CA LEU A 15 18.02 -3.64 -18.01
C LEU A 15 18.67 -2.73 -19.05
N SER A 16 18.86 -3.25 -20.27
CA SER A 16 19.26 -2.41 -21.40
C SER A 16 18.14 -1.46 -21.81
N GLU A 17 18.51 -0.32 -22.42
CA GLU A 17 17.54 0.61 -23.00
C GLU A 17 16.62 -0.07 -24.02
N ALA A 18 17.16 -0.99 -24.83
CA ALA A 18 16.37 -1.75 -25.79
C ALA A 18 15.26 -2.58 -25.13
N GLN A 19 15.58 -3.29 -24.04
CA GLN A 19 14.58 -4.06 -23.27
C GLN A 19 13.50 -3.16 -22.65
N LEU A 20 13.90 -2.01 -22.11
CA LEU A 20 12.96 -1.04 -21.53
C LEU A 20 12.03 -0.45 -22.59
N ARG A 21 12.56 -0.09 -23.75
CA ARG A 21 11.78 0.39 -24.89
C ARG A 21 10.83 -0.69 -25.44
N GLN A 22 11.29 -1.94 -25.48
CA GLN A 22 10.44 -3.06 -25.87
C GLN A 22 9.26 -3.23 -24.91
N ALA A 23 9.50 -3.21 -23.59
CA ALA A 23 8.44 -3.28 -22.59
C ALA A 23 7.45 -2.10 -22.72
N ALA A 24 7.96 -0.89 -22.94
CA ALA A 24 7.13 0.30 -23.16
C ALA A 24 6.29 0.18 -24.44
N ALA A 25 6.85 -0.34 -25.53
CA ALA A 25 6.12 -0.57 -26.78
C ALA A 25 5.01 -1.62 -26.61
N THR A 26 5.27 -2.71 -25.88
CA THR A 26 4.25 -3.71 -25.54
C THR A 26 3.12 -3.09 -24.72
N TYR A 27 3.45 -2.29 -23.70
CA TYR A 27 2.45 -1.60 -22.90
C TYR A 27 1.61 -0.62 -23.74
N GLN A 28 2.27 0.20 -24.57
CA GLN A 28 1.62 1.19 -25.42
C GLN A 28 0.69 0.55 -26.46
N GLY A 29 1.06 -0.61 -27.00
CA GLY A 29 0.25 -1.34 -27.98
C GLY A 29 -0.93 -2.12 -27.39
N ALA A 30 -1.01 -2.25 -26.05
CA ALA A 30 -2.06 -3.03 -25.40
C ALA A 30 -3.34 -2.21 -25.22
N GLU A 31 -4.47 -2.75 -25.68
CA GLU A 31 -5.77 -2.09 -25.51
C GLU A 31 -6.21 -2.04 -24.03
N ARG A 32 -5.87 -3.08 -23.27
CA ARG A 32 -6.34 -3.30 -21.89
C ARG A 32 -5.16 -3.76 -21.05
N VAL A 33 -4.83 -3.03 -20.00
CA VAL A 33 -3.70 -3.38 -19.12
C VAL A 33 -4.13 -3.38 -17.65
N ILE A 34 -3.90 -4.49 -16.97
CA ILE A 34 -3.96 -4.57 -15.51
C ILE A 34 -2.53 -4.54 -14.98
N CYS A 35 -2.20 -3.54 -14.16
CA CYS A 35 -0.96 -3.52 -13.42
C CYS A 35 -1.16 -4.19 -12.06
N THR A 36 -0.49 -5.33 -11.87
CA THR A 36 -0.49 -6.08 -10.62
C THR A 36 0.80 -5.82 -9.87
N TRP A 37 0.72 -5.68 -8.54
CA TRP A 37 1.91 -5.62 -7.69
C TRP A 37 1.62 -6.20 -6.31
N ALA A 38 2.69 -6.52 -5.59
CA ALA A 38 2.64 -7.03 -4.21
C ALA A 38 3.81 -6.42 -3.40
N MET A 39 4.41 -7.23 -2.53
CA MET A 39 5.42 -6.78 -1.56
C MET A 39 6.74 -6.32 -2.20
N GLY A 40 7.08 -6.81 -3.39
CA GLY A 40 8.24 -6.32 -4.16
C GLY A 40 8.14 -4.85 -4.61
N VAL A 41 6.99 -4.19 -4.38
CA VAL A 41 6.85 -2.74 -4.51
C VAL A 41 6.62 -2.09 -3.16
N THR A 42 5.72 -2.63 -2.33
CA THR A 42 5.28 -1.96 -1.10
C THR A 42 6.31 -2.02 0.04
N GLN A 43 7.20 -3.01 0.08
CA GLN A 43 8.26 -3.15 1.09
C GLN A 43 9.60 -2.51 0.67
N HIS A 44 9.54 -1.38 -0.03
CA HIS A 44 10.71 -0.61 -0.40
C HIS A 44 10.60 0.84 0.10
N LYS A 45 11.76 1.47 0.37
CA LYS A 45 11.85 2.86 0.86
C LYS A 45 11.08 3.87 0.01
N HIS A 46 11.00 3.63 -1.30
CA HIS A 46 10.36 4.53 -2.27
C HIS A 46 8.97 4.05 -2.70
N SER A 47 8.36 3.10 -1.99
CA SER A 47 7.10 2.43 -2.38
C SER A 47 5.97 3.39 -2.73
N ILE A 48 5.77 4.45 -1.94
CA ILE A 48 4.72 5.45 -2.18
C ILE A 48 4.93 6.14 -3.52
N ALA A 49 6.16 6.58 -3.81
CA ALA A 49 6.49 7.22 -5.08
C ALA A 49 6.32 6.24 -6.24
N THR A 50 6.79 5.00 -6.09
CA THR A 50 6.64 3.95 -7.13
C THR A 50 5.18 3.66 -7.44
N VAL A 51 4.32 3.48 -6.43
CA VAL A 51 2.87 3.24 -6.63
C VAL A 51 2.22 4.44 -7.30
N ARG A 52 2.64 5.67 -6.97
CA ARG A 52 2.16 6.88 -7.63
C ARG A 52 2.52 6.88 -9.12
N GLU A 53 3.76 6.55 -9.48
CA GLU A 53 4.17 6.54 -10.89
C GLU A 53 3.50 5.40 -11.69
N ILE A 54 3.28 4.23 -11.09
CA ILE A 54 2.45 3.17 -11.68
C ILE A 54 1.02 3.68 -11.95
N THR A 55 0.45 4.41 -10.99
CA THR A 55 -0.90 4.99 -11.11
C THR A 55 -0.94 6.05 -12.20
N ASN A 56 0.06 6.93 -12.27
CA ASN A 56 0.20 7.95 -13.31
C ASN A 56 0.28 7.33 -14.71
N LEU A 57 1.03 6.24 -14.87
CA LEU A 57 1.12 5.52 -16.14
C LEU A 57 -0.24 4.97 -16.58
N GLN A 58 -0.98 4.34 -15.66
CA GLN A 58 -2.32 3.82 -15.93
C GLN A 58 -3.32 4.94 -16.27
N LEU A 59 -3.23 6.09 -15.59
CA LEU A 59 -4.02 7.28 -15.91
C LEU A 59 -3.69 7.84 -17.29
N LEU A 60 -2.40 7.98 -17.61
CA LEU A 60 -1.91 8.53 -18.88
C LEU A 60 -2.44 7.74 -20.09
N PHE A 61 -2.57 6.42 -19.95
CA PHE A 61 -3.06 5.54 -21.02
C PHE A 61 -4.55 5.19 -20.89
N GLY A 62 -5.31 5.86 -20.01
CA GLY A 62 -6.75 5.67 -19.89
C GLY A 62 -7.15 4.25 -19.46
N GLN A 63 -6.34 3.60 -18.63
CA GLN A 63 -6.53 2.22 -18.19
C GLN A 63 -7.36 2.10 -16.89
N LEU A 64 -7.80 3.23 -16.29
CA LEU A 64 -8.68 3.23 -15.11
C LEU A 64 -10.16 3.38 -15.51
N GLY A 65 -11.06 2.74 -14.75
CA GLY A 65 -12.51 2.78 -15.02
C GLY A 65 -12.92 1.96 -16.25
N LYS A 66 -12.01 1.13 -16.76
CA LYS A 66 -12.14 0.38 -18.01
C LYS A 66 -12.17 -1.13 -17.70
N PRO A 67 -13.24 -1.88 -18.03
CA PRO A 67 -13.28 -3.33 -17.80
C PRO A 67 -12.08 -4.03 -18.44
N GLY A 68 -11.44 -4.94 -17.70
CA GLY A 68 -10.21 -5.62 -18.15
C GLY A 68 -8.93 -4.80 -18.01
N ALA A 69 -8.96 -3.62 -17.39
CA ALA A 69 -7.80 -2.79 -17.13
C ALA A 69 -7.81 -2.22 -15.70
N GLY A 70 -6.67 -1.71 -15.25
CA GLY A 70 -6.56 -0.93 -14.03
C GLY A 70 -5.46 -1.38 -13.08
N LEU A 71 -5.65 -1.06 -11.80
CA LEU A 71 -4.68 -1.30 -10.73
C LEU A 71 -5.13 -2.48 -9.86
N CYS A 72 -4.24 -3.42 -9.62
CA CYS A 72 -4.50 -4.60 -8.81
C CYS A 72 -3.37 -4.80 -7.78
N PRO A 73 -3.40 -4.09 -6.64
CA PRO A 73 -2.55 -4.41 -5.50
C PRO A 73 -2.96 -5.76 -4.93
N VAL A 74 -2.21 -6.81 -5.28
CA VAL A 74 -2.44 -8.18 -4.81
C VAL A 74 -2.06 -8.24 -3.33
N ARG A 75 -3.05 -8.56 -2.50
CA ARG A 75 -2.85 -8.73 -1.06
C ARG A 75 -2.73 -10.23 -0.74
N GLY A 76 -1.84 -10.56 0.20
CA GLY A 76 -1.51 -11.94 0.53
C GLY A 76 -2.53 -12.61 1.46
N HIS A 77 -2.62 -12.14 2.71
CA HIS A 77 -3.48 -12.77 3.72
C HIS A 77 -4.96 -12.72 3.34
N SER A 78 -5.66 -13.83 3.56
CA SER A 78 -7.04 -14.07 3.13
C SER A 78 -8.05 -12.99 3.53
N ASN A 79 -7.85 -12.33 4.68
CA ASN A 79 -8.79 -11.32 5.19
C ASN A 79 -8.14 -9.97 5.53
N VAL A 80 -6.97 -9.64 4.96
CA VAL A 80 -6.31 -8.36 5.28
C VAL A 80 -7.14 -7.16 4.82
N GLN A 81 -7.94 -7.31 3.76
CA GLN A 81 -8.95 -6.32 3.35
C GLN A 81 -10.08 -6.25 4.38
N GLY A 82 -10.65 -7.40 4.78
CA GLY A 82 -11.77 -7.45 5.72
C GLY A 82 -11.42 -6.86 7.09
N ASN A 83 -10.20 -7.08 7.60
CA ASN A 83 -9.74 -6.47 8.84
C ASN A 83 -9.87 -4.94 8.81
N ARG A 84 -9.45 -4.30 7.71
CA ARG A 84 -9.56 -2.85 7.55
C ARG A 84 -11.01 -2.40 7.39
N THR A 85 -11.83 -3.17 6.66
CA THR A 85 -13.27 -2.90 6.52
C THR A 85 -14.00 -2.92 7.87
N MET A 86 -13.59 -3.81 8.79
CA MET A 86 -14.20 -3.95 10.12
C MET A 86 -13.56 -3.03 11.17
N GLY A 87 -12.74 -2.06 10.76
CA GLY A 87 -12.22 -1.04 11.67
C GLY A 87 -10.99 -1.45 12.49
N ILE A 88 -10.26 -2.50 12.10
CA ILE A 88 -8.94 -2.79 12.67
C ILE A 88 -7.95 -1.78 12.11
N ASP A 89 -7.89 -0.60 12.72
CA ASP A 89 -7.11 0.55 12.27
C ASP A 89 -6.71 1.45 13.44
N GLU A 90 -5.40 1.72 13.53
CA GLU A 90 -4.83 2.65 14.49
C GLU A 90 -5.23 4.11 14.22
N LYS A 91 -5.72 4.41 13.01
CA LYS A 91 -6.24 5.72 12.58
C LYS A 91 -7.73 5.65 12.24
N SER A 92 -8.50 5.04 13.14
CA SER A 92 -9.95 4.85 12.98
C SER A 92 -10.68 6.14 12.56
N PRO A 93 -11.48 6.11 11.47
CA PRO A 93 -12.20 7.29 10.99
C PRO A 93 -13.22 7.81 11.99
N LYS A 94 -13.43 9.14 12.03
CA LYS A 94 -14.41 9.80 12.91
C LYS A 94 -15.80 9.16 12.81
N ALA A 95 -16.27 8.92 11.58
CA ALA A 95 -17.60 8.35 11.34
C ALA A 95 -17.80 6.97 11.97
N LEU A 96 -16.76 6.13 11.97
CA LEU A 96 -16.80 4.82 12.63
C LEU A 96 -16.90 5.00 14.14
N LEU A 97 -16.01 5.80 14.72
CA LEU A 97 -15.97 6.07 16.16
C LEU A 97 -17.29 6.66 16.68
N ASP A 98 -17.87 7.64 15.97
CA ASP A 98 -19.18 8.22 16.31
C ASP A 98 -20.31 7.17 16.26
N SER A 99 -20.23 6.22 15.34
CA SER A 99 -21.21 5.14 15.25
C SER A 99 -21.09 4.16 16.42
N LEU A 100 -19.86 3.85 16.84
CA LEU A 100 -19.59 2.99 18.00
C LEU A 100 -20.09 3.64 19.29
N GLU A 101 -19.80 4.92 19.51
CA GLU A 101 -20.29 5.65 20.69
C GLU A 101 -21.82 5.64 20.77
N ARG A 102 -22.51 5.94 19.66
CA ARG A 102 -23.98 5.93 19.61
C ARG A 102 -24.57 4.54 19.88
N HIS A 103 -23.95 3.49 19.34
CA HIS A 103 -24.49 2.14 19.43
C HIS A 103 -24.22 1.50 20.79
N PHE A 104 -23.01 1.68 21.33
CA PHE A 104 -22.56 1.02 22.57
C PHE A 104 -22.60 1.93 23.80
N ASN A 105 -22.99 3.21 23.64
CA ASN A 105 -23.14 4.19 24.73
C ASN A 105 -21.88 4.37 25.60
N PHE A 106 -20.75 4.62 24.94
CA PHE A 106 -19.47 4.95 25.58
C PHE A 106 -18.82 6.16 24.88
N THR A 107 -17.75 6.70 25.46
CA THR A 107 -16.91 7.72 24.81
C THR A 107 -15.66 7.06 24.23
N ALA A 108 -15.49 7.13 22.92
CA ALA A 108 -14.35 6.56 22.22
C ALA A 108 -13.14 7.49 22.31
N ASN A 109 -11.96 6.91 22.56
CA ASN A 109 -10.71 7.65 22.45
C ASN A 109 -10.50 8.09 20.99
N ARG A 110 -10.22 9.38 20.80
CA ARG A 110 -10.01 9.99 19.48
C ARG A 110 -8.54 10.17 19.12
N ALA A 111 -7.62 9.90 20.07
CA ALA A 111 -6.20 9.86 19.78
C ALA A 111 -5.88 8.69 18.84
N LEU A 112 -4.87 8.87 17.99
CA LEU A 112 -4.37 7.80 17.15
C LEU A 112 -3.74 6.71 18.01
N GLY A 113 -3.98 5.45 17.65
CA GLY A 113 -3.28 4.32 18.23
C GLY A 113 -1.87 4.18 17.67
N HIS A 114 -1.14 3.21 18.21
CA HIS A 114 0.16 2.83 17.68
C HIS A 114 0.03 1.87 16.50
N ASN A 115 0.78 2.12 15.43
CA ASN A 115 1.10 1.07 14.46
C ASN A 115 2.08 0.05 15.06
N THR A 116 2.40 -1.03 14.33
CA THR A 116 3.28 -2.10 14.83
C THR A 116 4.64 -1.60 15.30
N VAL A 117 5.28 -0.69 14.56
CA VAL A 117 6.61 -0.15 14.91
C VAL A 117 6.49 0.72 16.16
N GLU A 118 5.54 1.66 16.17
CA GLU A 118 5.29 2.54 17.31
C GLU A 118 4.93 1.75 18.58
N ALA A 119 4.19 0.64 18.45
CA ALA A 119 3.82 -0.20 19.56
C ALA A 119 5.05 -0.88 20.18
N ILE A 120 5.97 -1.39 19.36
CA ILE A 120 7.23 -1.98 19.82
C ILE A 120 8.08 -0.91 20.51
N GLU A 121 8.21 0.28 19.93
CA GLU A 121 8.95 1.39 20.54
C GLU A 121 8.34 1.82 21.89
N ALA A 122 7.01 1.89 21.98
CA ALA A 122 6.30 2.22 23.21
C ALA A 122 6.48 1.13 24.29
N MET A 123 6.57 -0.15 23.90
CA MET A 123 6.93 -1.23 24.83
C MET A 123 8.36 -1.06 25.35
N LEU A 124 9.32 -0.71 24.48
CA LEU A 124 10.72 -0.46 24.87
C LEU A 124 10.85 0.74 25.82
N ARG A 125 10.04 1.79 25.63
CA ARG A 125 9.95 2.94 26.56
C ARG A 125 9.17 2.62 27.84
N GLY A 126 8.53 1.45 27.93
CA GLY A 126 7.70 1.06 29.06
C GLY A 126 6.36 1.79 29.15
N GLU A 127 5.87 2.41 28.07
CA GLU A 127 4.56 3.06 28.00
C GLU A 127 3.42 2.05 27.83
N VAL A 128 3.69 0.96 27.10
CA VAL A 128 2.76 -0.18 26.95
C VAL A 128 3.15 -1.28 27.94
N LYS A 129 2.17 -1.72 28.74
CA LYS A 129 2.36 -2.76 29.77
C LYS A 129 1.73 -4.10 29.43
N VAL A 130 0.80 -4.12 28.47
CA VAL A 130 0.02 -5.32 28.10
C VAL A 130 -0.05 -5.40 26.57
N LEU A 131 0.22 -6.59 26.02
CA LEU A 131 0.04 -6.93 24.62
C LEU A 131 -1.02 -8.02 24.49
N ILE A 132 -2.01 -7.80 23.62
CA ILE A 132 -2.98 -8.83 23.22
C ILE A 132 -2.71 -9.16 21.75
N ALA A 133 -2.23 -10.38 21.48
CA ALA A 133 -1.98 -10.86 20.12
C ALA A 133 -3.07 -11.84 19.70
N LEU A 134 -3.77 -11.54 18.59
CA LEU A 134 -4.87 -12.35 18.06
C LEU A 134 -4.53 -12.80 16.64
N GLY A 135 -4.30 -14.10 16.43
CA GLY A 135 -4.12 -14.68 15.09
C GLY A 135 -2.91 -14.20 14.30
N GLY A 136 -1.92 -13.57 14.96
CA GLY A 136 -0.67 -13.12 14.37
C GLY A 136 0.53 -13.55 15.19
N ASN A 137 1.73 -13.49 14.60
CA ASN A 137 2.98 -13.82 15.26
C ASN A 137 3.92 -12.62 15.24
N LEU A 138 3.86 -11.79 16.30
CA LEU A 138 4.67 -10.58 16.40
C LEU A 138 6.17 -10.87 16.56
N ALA A 139 6.53 -12.05 17.05
CA ALA A 139 7.91 -12.41 17.41
C ALA A 139 8.68 -13.13 16.29
N ALA A 140 7.99 -13.54 15.22
CA ALA A 140 8.60 -14.28 14.10
C ALA A 140 9.26 -13.37 13.06
#